data_AF-A0A2G6E1G3-F1
#
_entry.id   AF-A0A2G6E1G3-F1
#
_cell.length_a   1.000
_cell.length_b   1.000
_cell.length_c   1.000
_cell.angle_alpha   90.00
_cell.angle_beta   90.00
_cell.angle_gamma   90.00
#
_symmetry.space_group_name_H-M   'P 1'
#
loop_
_entity.id
_entity.type
_entity.pdbx_description
1 polymer ?
#
loop_
_entity_poly.entity_id
_entity_poly.type
_entity_poly.pdbx_seq_one_letter_code
_entity_poly.pdbx_strand_id
1 'polypeptide(L)'
;MATKTTSRITMTLGHDGRNWTLKNEELAVSADSLDELDRKLEQALHHRWQHEQPLEVHMMSNNDEMIPEWMKPYMDHYFNRVLELPLRY
;
A
#
# COMPACT_ATOMS: atom_id res chain seq x y z
N MET A 1 30.65 0.14 -5.75
CA MET A 1 29.42 -0.64 -5.54
C MET A 1 28.27 0.21 -6.06
N ALA A 2 27.60 -0.21 -7.13
CA ALA A 2 26.49 0.56 -7.69
C ALA A 2 25.31 0.48 -6.73
N THR A 3 24.91 1.63 -6.16
CA THR A 3 23.63 1.77 -5.47
C THR A 3 22.52 1.50 -6.48
N LYS A 4 21.88 0.33 -6.40
CA LYS A 4 20.61 0.10 -7.10
C LYS A 4 19.63 1.14 -6.58
N THR A 5 19.22 2.07 -7.44
CA THR A 5 18.13 2.99 -7.13
C THR A 5 16.84 2.18 -7.13
N THR A 6 16.39 1.75 -5.96
CA THR A 6 15.08 1.13 -5.79
C THR A 6 14.01 2.18 -6.09
N SER A 7 13.12 1.89 -7.05
CA SER A 7 11.98 2.77 -7.32
C SER A 7 11.00 2.64 -6.17
N ARG A 8 10.50 3.78 -5.67
CA ARG A 8 9.63 3.83 -4.50
C ARG A 8 8.37 4.63 -4.79
N ILE A 9 7.23 4.04 -4.44
CA ILE A 9 5.92 4.70 -4.49
C ILE A 9 5.36 4.72 -3.08
N THR A 10 4.81 5.87 -2.68
CA THR A 10 4.06 6.00 -1.44
C THR A 10 2.57 6.00 -1.75
N MET A 11 1.80 5.22 -0.99
CA MET A 11 0.35 5.14 -1.10
C MET A 11 -0.28 5.21 0.28
N THR A 12 -1.53 5.66 0.32
CA THR A 12 -2.34 5.71 1.54
C THR A 12 -3.25 4.49 1.60
N LEU A 13 -3.11 3.69 2.66
CA LEU A 13 -3.97 2.54 2.96
C LEU A 13 -5.14 3.01 3.82
N GLY A 14 -6.35 2.64 3.43
CA GLY A 14 -7.58 2.94 4.14
C GLY A 14 -8.51 1.73 4.19
N HIS A 15 -9.58 1.86 4.96
CA HIS A 15 -10.69 0.91 4.95
C HIS A 15 -12.01 1.69 5.05
N ASP A 16 -12.92 1.47 4.11
CA ASP A 16 -14.18 2.22 4.00
C ASP A 16 -15.34 1.63 4.86
N GLY A 17 -15.03 0.61 5.66
CA GLY A 17 -15.99 -0.17 6.44
C GLY A 17 -16.44 -1.47 5.76
N ARG A 18 -16.09 -1.66 4.48
CA ARG A 18 -16.36 -2.89 3.72
C ARG A 18 -15.15 -3.42 2.97
N ASN A 19 -14.32 -2.54 2.41
CA ASN A 19 -13.17 -2.87 1.58
C ASN A 19 -11.94 -2.13 2.08
N TRP A 20 -10.79 -2.78 1.90
CA TRP A 20 -9.49 -2.14 1.91
C TRP A 20 -9.34 -1.28 0.66
N THR A 21 -8.78 -0.09 0.84
CA THR A 21 -8.54 0.88 -0.23
C THR A 21 -7.09 1.31 -0.19
N LEU A 22 -6.44 1.40 -1.34
CA LEU A 22 -5.09 1.92 -1.48
C LEU A 22 -5.10 3.00 -2.54
N LYS A 23 -4.69 4.22 -2.17
CA LYS A 23 -4.77 5.39 -3.06
C LYS A 23 -3.50 6.23 -3.05
N ASN A 24 -3.12 6.75 -4.20
CA ASN A 24 -2.20 7.89 -4.36
C ASN A 24 -2.76 8.83 -5.44
N GLU A 25 -1.95 9.78 -5.92
CA GLU A 25 -2.38 10.76 -6.94
C GLU A 25 -2.68 10.14 -8.32
N GLU A 26 -2.14 8.95 -8.60
CA GLU A 26 -2.17 8.34 -9.94
C GLU A 26 -3.06 7.09 -10.02
N LEU A 27 -3.27 6.40 -8.90
CA LEU A 27 -3.91 5.10 -8.83
C LEU A 27 -4.72 4.95 -7.54
N ALA A 28 -5.89 4.33 -7.67
CA ALA A 28 -6.69 3.84 -6.57
C ALA A 28 -7.10 2.39 -6.80
N VAL A 29 -6.93 1.54 -5.79
CA VAL A 29 -7.27 0.11 -5.82
C VAL A 29 -8.12 -0.21 -4.59
N SER A 30 -9.13 -1.06 -4.75
CA SER A 30 -9.94 -1.56 -3.64
C SER A 30 -10.15 -3.07 -3.71
N ALA A 31 -10.21 -3.70 -2.54
CA ALA A 31 -10.41 -5.14 -2.39
C ALA A 31 -11.02 -5.46 -1.02
N ASP A 32 -11.64 -6.63 -0.90
CA ASP A 32 -12.25 -7.10 0.36
C ASP A 32 -11.20 -7.56 1.39
N SER A 33 -10.00 -7.90 0.93
CA SER A 33 -8.90 -8.44 1.72
C SER A 33 -7.57 -7.81 1.32
N LEU A 34 -6.60 -7.79 2.24
CA LEU A 34 -5.25 -7.28 1.97
C LEU A 34 -4.52 -8.11 0.91
N ASP A 35 -4.71 -9.42 0.89
CA ASP A 35 -4.11 -10.31 -0.12
C ASP A 35 -4.65 -10.02 -1.53
N GLU A 36 -5.96 -9.80 -1.65
CA GLU A 36 -6.55 -9.41 -2.93
C GLU A 36 -6.10 -7.99 -3.33
N LEU A 37 -5.95 -7.08 -2.36
CA LEU A 37 -5.44 -5.73 -2.58
C LEU A 37 -4.02 -5.77 -3.17
N ASP A 38 -3.13 -6.60 -2.60
CA ASP A 38 -1.75 -6.76 -3.06
C ASP A 38 -1.68 -7.28 -4.49
N ARG A 39 -2.50 -8.30 -4.81
CA ARG A 39 -2.56 -8.88 -6.16
C ARG A 39 -3.10 -7.87 -7.18
N LYS A 40 -4.17 -7.14 -6.84
CA LYS A 40 -4.71 -6.09 -7.71
C LYS A 40 -3.71 -4.96 -7.92
N LEU A 41 -2.96 -4.60 -6.88
CA LEU A 41 -1.92 -3.59 -6.97
C LEU A 41 -0.76 -4.04 -7.87
N GLU A 42 -0.30 -5.28 -7.74
CA GLU A 42 0.73 -5.84 -8.62
C GLU A 42 0.29 -5.82 -10.09
N GLN A 43 -0.97 -6.18 -10.35
CA GLN A 43 -1.56 -6.10 -11.70
C GLN A 43 -1.65 -4.65 -12.20
N ALA A 44 -2.11 -3.72 -11.37
CA ALA A 44 -2.24 -2.31 -11.73
C ALA A 44 -0.87 -1.65 -11.98
N LEU A 45 0.17 -2.07 -11.27
CA LEU A 45 1.54 -1.58 -11.41
C LEU A 45 2.38 -2.42 -12.39
N HIS A 46 1.78 -3.38 -13.10
CA HIS A 46 2.49 -4.33 -13.99
C HIS A 46 3.50 -3.66 -14.92
N HIS A 47 3.08 -2.61 -15.62
CA HIS A 47 3.96 -1.89 -16.53
C HIS A 47 5.12 -1.19 -15.80
N ARG A 48 4.90 -0.68 -14.59
CA ARG A 48 5.94 0.04 -13.84
C ARG A 48 6.96 -0.91 -13.24
N TRP A 49 6.51 -1.93 -12.52
CA TRP A 49 7.45 -2.83 -11.87
C TRP A 49 8.21 -3.70 -12.87
N GLN A 50 7.70 -4.00 -14.08
CA GLN A 50 8.49 -4.73 -15.09
C GLN A 50 9.74 -3.97 -15.57
N HIS A 51 9.72 -2.63 -15.55
CA HIS A 51 10.85 -1.81 -16.01
C HIS A 51 11.76 -1.33 -14.86
N GLU A 52 11.24 -1.29 -13.62
CA GLU A 52 11.90 -0.63 -12.48
C GLU A 52 12.21 -1.58 -11.30
N GLN A 53 12.43 -2.88 -11.54
CA GLN A 53 12.64 -3.84 -10.45
C GLN A 53 13.93 -3.58 -9.64
N PRO A 54 13.86 -3.63 -8.29
CA PRO A 54 12.66 -3.83 -7.46
C PRO A 54 11.86 -2.53 -7.26
N LEU A 55 10.52 -2.64 -7.29
CA LEU A 55 9.60 -1.54 -6.97
C LEU A 55 9.06 -1.72 -5.55
N GLU A 56 9.36 -0.77 -4.67
CA GLU A 56 8.84 -0.74 -3.30
C GLU A 56 7.59 0.14 -3.22
N VAL A 57 6.48 -0.43 -2.72
CA VAL A 57 5.27 0.31 -2.39
C VAL A 57 5.17 0.47 -0.89
N HIS A 58 5.32 1.71 -0.43
CA HIS A 58 5.17 2.08 0.98
C HIS A 58 3.73 2.50 1.23
N MET A 59 3.03 1.72 2.03
CA MET A 59 1.63 1.93 2.36
C MET A 59 1.53 2.55 3.75
N MET A 60 1.07 3.80 3.81
CA MET A 60 0.85 4.54 5.05
C MET A 60 -0.63 4.46 5.43
N SER A 61 -0.92 3.99 6.64
CA SER A 61 -2.31 3.83 7.09
C SER A 61 -2.96 5.17 7.40
N ASN A 62 -4.14 5.43 6.83
CA ASN A 62 -4.96 6.61 7.12
C ASN A 62 -5.75 6.40 8.41
N ASN A 63 -5.01 6.46 9.50
CA ASN A 63 -5.53 6.23 10.85
C ASN A 63 -6.65 7.22 11.22
N ASP A 64 -6.62 8.43 10.66
CA ASP A 64 -7.61 9.46 10.97
C ASP A 64 -8.99 9.16 10.37
N GLU A 65 -9.05 8.52 9.20
CA GLU A 65 -10.32 8.10 8.56
C GLU A 65 -10.79 6.73 9.06
N MET A 66 -9.86 5.82 9.39
CA MET A 66 -10.19 4.44 9.76
C MET A 66 -10.61 4.29 11.23
N ILE A 67 -10.17 5.20 12.10
CA ILE A 67 -10.27 5.02 13.55
C ILE A 67 -11.11 6.16 14.14
N PRO A 68 -12.18 5.84 14.89
CA PRO A 68 -12.91 6.84 15.67
C PRO A 68 -11.98 7.61 16.60
N GLU A 69 -12.19 8.92 16.75
CA GLU A 69 -11.32 9.79 17.55
C GLU A 69 -11.08 9.29 18.98
N TRP A 70 -12.10 8.69 19.61
CA TRP A 70 -12.01 8.16 20.97
C TRP A 70 -11.06 6.95 21.11
N MET A 71 -10.78 6.24 20.01
CA MET A 71 -9.85 5.12 20.00
C MET A 71 -8.39 5.56 19.80
N LYS A 72 -8.15 6.71 19.16
CA LYS A 72 -6.80 7.17 18.77
C LYS A 72 -5.78 7.18 19.93
N PRO A 73 -6.11 7.60 21.17
CA PRO A 73 -5.16 7.58 22.29
C PRO A 73 -4.72 6.18 22.73
N TYR A 74 -5.44 5.14 22.32
CA TYR A 74 -5.22 3.75 22.71
C TYR A 74 -4.57 2.93 21.60
N MET A 75 -4.23 3.55 20.46
CA MET A 75 -3.70 2.84 19.30
C MET A 75 -2.35 3.40 18.90
N ASP A 76 -1.29 2.76 19.41
CA ASP A 76 0.07 2.98 18.91
C ASP A 76 0.14 2.49 17.47
N HIS A 77 0.23 3.45 16.53
CA HIS A 77 0.69 3.29 15.16
C HIS A 77 0.14 2.04 14.44
N TYR A 78 -1.07 2.11 13.90
CA TYR A 78 -1.52 1.11 12.94
C TYR A 78 -0.52 0.95 11.80
N PHE A 79 -0.36 -0.32 11.42
CA PHE A 79 0.77 -0.84 10.67
C PHE A 79 0.94 -0.11 9.33
N ASN A 80 2.07 0.59 9.19
CA ASN A 80 2.59 0.90 7.87
C ASN A 80 3.22 -0.38 7.31
N ARG A 81 3.06 -0.62 6.02
CA ARG A 81 3.64 -1.81 5.38
C ARG A 81 4.40 -1.43 4.12
N VAL A 82 5.42 -2.20 3.81
CA VAL A 82 6.17 -2.12 2.56
C VAL A 82 5.91 -3.38 1.76
N LEU A 83 5.57 -3.22 0.49
CA LEU A 83 5.37 -4.31 -0.45
C LEU A 83 6.43 -4.21 -1.55
N GLU A 84 7.16 -5.29 -1.79
CA GLU A 84 8.10 -5.39 -2.89
C GLU A 84 7.43 -6.09 -4.08
N LEU A 85 7.47 -5.47 -5.26
CA LEU A 85 6.98 -6.07 -6.50
C LEU A 85 8.15 -6.54 -7.38
N PRO A 86 8.05 -7.71 -8.05
CA PRO A 86 6.91 -8.65 -8.01
C PRO A 86 6.79 -9.38 -6.67
N LEU A 87 5.57 -9.82 -6.35
CA LEU A 87 5.22 -10.50 -5.11
C LEU A 87 5.99 -11.83 -4.99
N ARG A 88 6.54 -12.08 -3.81
CA ARG A 88 7.31 -13.29 -3.48
C ARG A 88 6.62 -14.03 -2.34
N TYR A 89 5.56 -14.76 -2.64
CA TYR A 89 4.90 -15.67 -1.70
C TYR A 89 5.45 -17.09 -1.83
#